data_AF-A0A537JK20-F1
#
_entry.id   AF-A0A537JK20-F1
#
_cell.length_a   1.000
_cell.length_b   1.000
_cell.length_c   1.000
_cell.angle_alpha   90.00
_cell.angle_beta   90.00
_cell.angle_gamma   90.00
#
_symmetry.space_group_name_H-M   'P 1'
#
loop_
_entity.id
_entity.type
_entity.pdbx_description
1 polymer ?
#
loop_
_entity_poly.entity_id
_entity_poly.type
_entity_poly.pdbx_seq_one_letter_code
_entity_poly.pdbx_strand_id
1 'polypeptide(L)'
;MGGRFRVGIDVGGTFTDLVAHPSDGGTLRMLKVPTTPDPSQAVLEGLETLLGPDDEVAGLTHGTTVVTNAMLEGRGARTALVTTRGFRDVLEIGRQQRDHLYRLDVPGRVPPPVPRSLRFEVTERMDHAGRVLLPLDEADVARVATALRRARADAVAVSLLHAYSNPSHERRIAELLAGTVPHISLSSDVNPEHREYERTHTTCANAVLAPLVDRYLTDLEAGLARGHRAATLRLMQSSGGMATPAAMRRIPLAMLLSGPAGGVAAAQAVAARAGVLDAVTFDMGGTSTDVCLVRDGRVETVSERRVLGQPVRMRSLAVESIGAGGGSIARVDRAGALRVGPQSAGAVPGPACYGRGGEDATVTDACVVLGYLNPEATFGGLRLDPDRARRAVESVGSRLGLAVHEAASGIVEIANAAMTRAIRAVSVHRG
;
A
#
# COMPACT_ATOMS: atom_id res chain seq x y z
N MET A 1 14.74 36.58 -3.51
CA MET A 1 14.25 36.14 -2.19
C MET A 1 13.61 34.80 -2.41
N GLY A 2 14.15 33.74 -1.82
CA GLY A 2 13.55 32.42 -1.91
C GLY A 2 12.19 32.37 -1.22
N GLY A 3 11.28 31.58 -1.77
CA GLY A 3 9.96 31.34 -1.23
C GLY A 3 9.98 30.23 -0.19
N ARG A 4 8.99 30.23 0.72
CA ARG A 4 8.80 29.18 1.72
C ARG A 4 7.63 28.29 1.33
N PHE A 5 7.84 26.98 1.18
CA PHE A 5 6.86 26.05 0.61
C PHE A 5 6.42 24.97 1.59
N ARG A 6 5.18 24.52 1.44
CA ARG A 6 4.70 23.22 1.93
C ARG A 6 4.58 22.28 0.74
N VAL A 7 5.18 21.11 0.84
CA VAL A 7 5.23 20.16 -0.28
C VAL A 7 4.41 18.91 0.07
N GLY A 8 3.46 18.58 -0.81
CA GLY A 8 2.79 17.29 -0.82
C GLY A 8 3.46 16.37 -1.83
N ILE A 9 3.72 15.13 -1.45
CA ILE A 9 4.40 14.14 -2.28
C ILE A 9 3.61 12.83 -2.24
N ASP A 10 3.35 12.25 -3.40
CA ASP A 10 2.84 10.89 -3.52
C ASP A 10 3.78 10.05 -4.39
N VAL A 11 4.33 8.99 -3.80
CA VAL A 11 5.15 8.02 -4.54
C VAL A 11 4.29 6.83 -4.94
N GLY A 12 3.84 6.86 -6.20
CA GLY A 12 3.17 5.75 -6.85
C GLY A 12 4.14 4.67 -7.34
N GLY A 13 3.61 3.64 -7.99
CA GLY A 13 4.43 2.59 -8.63
C GLY A 13 4.97 2.95 -10.02
N THR A 14 4.57 4.09 -10.58
CA THR A 14 4.92 4.52 -11.95
C THR A 14 5.55 5.91 -11.95
N PHE A 15 4.92 6.83 -11.23
CA PHE A 15 5.38 8.21 -11.10
C PHE A 15 5.38 8.62 -9.64
N THR A 16 6.27 9.56 -9.33
CA THR A 16 6.26 10.34 -8.11
C THR A 16 5.73 11.73 -8.44
N ASP A 17 4.67 12.12 -7.74
CA ASP A 17 3.99 13.39 -7.91
C ASP A 17 4.35 14.33 -6.75
N LEU A 18 4.78 15.56 -7.07
CA LEU A 18 5.14 16.60 -6.12
C LEU A 18 4.30 17.85 -6.37
N VAL A 19 3.76 18.43 -5.31
CA VAL A 19 3.03 19.70 -5.33
C VAL A 19 3.59 20.62 -4.25
N ALA A 20 4.22 21.71 -4.67
CA ALA A 20 4.74 22.75 -3.79
C ALA A 20 3.75 23.92 -3.72
N HIS A 21 3.22 24.15 -2.52
CA HIS A 21 2.35 25.27 -2.21
C HIS A 21 3.12 26.36 -1.46
N PRO A 22 3.26 27.56 -2.03
CA PRO A 22 3.97 28.65 -1.38
C PRO A 22 3.16 29.20 -0.20
N SER A 23 3.88 29.60 0.86
CA SER A 23 3.27 30.04 2.12
C SER A 23 2.59 31.41 2.02
N ASP A 24 2.94 32.20 1.01
CA ASP A 24 2.36 33.51 0.71
C ASP A 24 1.08 33.43 -0.16
N GLY A 25 0.66 32.22 -0.53
CA GLY A 25 -0.51 32.01 -1.39
C GLY A 25 -0.23 32.27 -2.88
N GLY A 26 1.04 32.38 -3.28
CA GLY A 26 1.45 32.44 -4.67
C GLY A 26 1.13 31.16 -5.48
N THR A 27 1.68 31.10 -6.69
CA THR A 27 1.39 30.04 -7.65
C THR A 27 1.89 28.66 -7.19
N LEU A 28 1.01 27.66 -7.26
CA LEU A 28 1.36 26.25 -7.07
C LEU A 28 2.42 25.83 -8.10
N ARG A 29 3.41 25.05 -7.66
CA ARG A 29 4.33 24.38 -8.55
C ARG A 29 4.09 22.88 -8.48
N MET A 30 4.08 22.22 -9.63
CA MET A 30 3.81 20.79 -9.72
C MET A 30 4.88 20.13 -10.57
N LEU A 31 5.32 18.94 -10.15
CA LEU A 31 6.28 18.13 -10.88
C LEU A 31 5.86 16.66 -10.81
N LYS A 32 5.96 15.99 -11.94
CA LYS A 32 5.75 14.55 -12.07
C LYS A 32 7.03 13.94 -12.64
N VAL A 33 7.66 13.05 -11.88
CA VAL A 33 8.88 12.34 -12.31
C VAL A 33 8.65 10.84 -12.29
N PRO A 34 9.35 10.05 -13.12
CA PRO A 34 9.33 8.59 -13.02
C PRO A 34 9.78 8.11 -11.63
N THR A 35 9.13 7.09 -11.08
CA THR A 35 9.57 6.47 -9.82
C THR A 35 10.85 5.66 -10.04
N THR A 36 11.82 5.82 -9.15
CA THR A 36 13.10 5.08 -9.14
C THR A 36 13.03 3.83 -8.27
N PRO A 37 13.92 2.83 -8.46
CA PRO A 37 14.00 1.65 -7.59
C PRO A 37 14.22 1.97 -6.10
N ASP A 38 14.92 3.07 -5.82
CA ASP A 38 14.94 3.72 -4.50
C ASP A 38 14.01 4.93 -4.54
N PRO A 39 12.79 4.84 -4.00
CA PRO A 39 11.80 5.91 -4.08
C PRO A 39 12.22 7.20 -3.37
N SER A 40 13.16 7.12 -2.41
CA SER A 40 13.63 8.31 -1.68
C SER A 40 14.43 9.24 -2.60
N GLN A 41 15.19 8.69 -3.56
CA GLN A 41 15.95 9.46 -4.55
C GLN A 41 15.03 10.28 -5.44
N ALA A 42 13.99 9.67 -6.03
CA ALA A 42 13.01 10.38 -6.87
C ALA A 42 12.33 11.54 -6.13
N VAL A 43 12.11 11.40 -4.82
CA VAL A 43 11.59 12.48 -3.98
C VAL A 43 12.59 13.63 -3.86
N LEU A 44 13.85 13.33 -3.55
CA LEU A 44 14.90 14.34 -3.34
C LEU A 44 15.26 15.07 -4.64
N GLU A 45 15.50 14.34 -5.72
CA GLU A 45 15.75 14.91 -7.06
C GLU A 45 14.55 15.73 -7.55
N GLY A 46 13.33 15.26 -7.26
CA GLY A 46 12.11 15.98 -7.56
C GLY A 46 12.01 17.32 -6.83
N LEU A 47 12.40 17.36 -5.54
CA LEU A 47 12.43 18.61 -4.77
C LEU A 47 13.45 19.60 -5.36
N GLU A 48 14.65 19.14 -5.69
CA GLU A 48 15.70 19.96 -6.32
C GLU A 48 15.28 20.50 -7.70
N THR A 49 14.48 19.73 -8.45
CA THR A 49 13.96 20.16 -9.75
C THR A 49 12.79 21.14 -9.61
N LEU A 50 11.93 20.95 -8.61
CA LEU A 50 10.71 21.75 -8.41
C LEU A 50 10.98 23.10 -7.73
N LEU A 51 12.02 23.16 -6.89
CA LEU A 51 12.34 24.31 -6.05
C LEU A 51 13.66 24.95 -6.48
N GLY A 52 13.73 26.28 -6.39
CA GLY A 52 14.97 27.01 -6.64
C GLY A 52 15.98 26.87 -5.48
N PRO A 53 17.25 27.24 -5.69
CA PRO A 53 18.31 27.08 -4.68
C PRO A 53 18.06 27.87 -3.39
N ASP A 54 17.32 28.98 -3.46
CA ASP A 54 16.97 29.80 -2.30
C ASP A 54 15.65 29.38 -1.64
N ASP A 55 14.87 28.48 -2.25
CA ASP A 55 13.54 28.10 -1.76
C ASP A 55 13.64 27.15 -0.55
N GLU A 56 12.86 27.43 0.48
CA GLU A 56 12.82 26.62 1.70
C GLU A 56 11.60 25.72 1.77
N VAL A 57 11.78 24.48 2.22
CA VAL A 57 10.66 23.58 2.54
C VAL A 57 10.35 23.70 4.03
N ALA A 58 9.18 24.26 4.36
CA ALA A 58 8.70 24.37 5.73
C ALA A 58 8.10 23.06 6.27
N GLY A 59 7.46 22.30 5.39
CA GLY A 59 6.79 21.06 5.75
C GLY A 59 6.60 20.17 4.54
N LEU A 60 6.78 18.88 4.75
CA LEU A 60 6.67 17.86 3.72
C LEU A 60 5.66 16.82 4.18
N THR A 61 4.60 16.62 3.40
CA THR A 61 3.62 15.55 3.61
C THR A 61 3.83 14.49 2.55
N HIS A 62 4.07 13.26 2.97
CA HIS A 62 4.51 12.18 2.11
C HIS A 62 3.58 10.96 2.17
N GLY A 63 2.93 10.67 1.05
CA GLY A 63 2.25 9.41 0.76
C GLY A 63 3.15 8.51 -0.09
N THR A 64 3.01 7.19 0.09
CA THR A 64 3.81 6.22 -0.66
C THR A 64 3.12 4.88 -0.78
N THR A 65 3.40 4.21 -1.90
CA THR A 65 2.99 2.84 -2.18
C THR A 65 4.01 1.78 -1.74
N VAL A 66 5.16 2.17 -1.15
CA VAL A 66 6.23 1.23 -0.73
C VAL A 66 5.71 0.08 0.13
N VAL A 67 4.88 0.37 1.14
CA VAL A 67 4.30 -0.65 2.02
C VAL A 67 3.29 -1.52 1.28
N THR A 68 2.42 -0.90 0.48
CA THR A 68 1.41 -1.62 -0.33
C THR A 68 2.08 -2.60 -1.29
N ASN A 69 3.09 -2.15 -2.03
CA ASN A 69 3.79 -2.98 -3.02
C ASN A 69 4.54 -4.13 -2.35
N ALA A 70 5.26 -3.85 -1.25
CA ALA A 70 5.97 -4.88 -0.49
C ALA A 70 5.02 -6.00 -0.03
N MET A 71 3.84 -5.64 0.50
CA MET A 71 2.83 -6.63 0.89
C MET A 71 2.29 -7.45 -0.29
N LEU A 72 1.98 -6.79 -1.41
CA LEU A 72 1.42 -7.46 -2.61
C LEU A 72 2.43 -8.40 -3.28
N GLU A 73 3.69 -8.01 -3.31
CA GLU A 73 4.78 -8.77 -3.95
C GLU A 73 5.38 -9.84 -3.02
N GLY A 74 4.90 -9.91 -1.77
CA GLY A 74 5.46 -10.82 -0.75
C GLY A 74 6.91 -10.50 -0.41
N ARG A 75 7.35 -9.26 -0.63
CA ARG A 75 8.71 -8.80 -0.30
C ARG A 75 8.72 -8.28 1.12
N GLY A 76 9.67 -8.74 1.92
CA GLY A 76 9.82 -8.26 3.28
C GLY A 76 10.97 -8.91 3.99
N ALA A 77 11.16 -8.50 5.24
CA ALA A 77 12.29 -8.92 6.02
C ALA A 77 12.14 -10.35 6.56
N ARG A 78 13.27 -11.03 6.79
CA ARG A 78 13.24 -12.36 7.41
C ARG A 78 12.78 -12.24 8.84
N THR A 79 11.52 -12.56 9.06
CA THR A 79 10.83 -12.28 10.32
C THR A 79 10.56 -13.57 11.08
N ALA A 80 10.78 -13.54 12.39
CA ALA A 80 10.37 -14.58 13.30
C ALA A 80 9.15 -14.16 14.13
N LEU A 81 8.47 -15.13 14.70
CA LEU A 81 7.32 -14.94 15.58
C LEU A 81 7.61 -15.60 16.92
N VAL A 82 7.34 -14.90 18.02
CA VAL A 82 7.35 -15.43 19.39
C VAL A 82 5.92 -15.45 19.92
N THR A 83 5.47 -16.60 20.38
CA THR A 83 4.11 -16.80 20.92
C THR A 83 4.12 -17.46 22.28
N THR A 84 2.99 -17.39 22.98
CA THR A 84 2.71 -18.24 24.12
C THR A 84 2.86 -19.71 23.74
N ARG A 85 3.46 -20.53 24.61
CA ARG A 85 3.58 -21.98 24.40
C ARG A 85 2.22 -22.63 24.07
N GLY A 86 2.21 -23.41 22.98
CA GLY A 86 1.03 -24.03 22.40
C GLY A 86 0.34 -23.21 21.31
N PHE A 87 0.81 -21.99 21.01
CA PHE A 87 0.14 -21.06 20.07
C PHE A 87 0.94 -20.78 18.79
N ARG A 88 2.09 -21.44 18.57
CA ARG A 88 2.90 -21.25 17.34
C ARG A 88 2.15 -21.54 16.03
N ASP A 89 1.08 -22.33 16.10
CA ASP A 89 0.26 -22.75 14.95
C ASP A 89 -0.93 -21.85 14.64
N VAL A 90 -1.15 -20.78 15.41
CA VAL A 90 -2.29 -19.87 15.20
C VAL A 90 -2.37 -19.34 13.76
N LEU A 91 -1.22 -19.01 13.15
CA LEU A 91 -1.16 -18.51 11.78
C LEU A 91 -1.54 -19.59 10.74
N GLU A 92 -1.21 -20.84 11.03
CA GLU A 92 -1.48 -21.98 10.14
C GLU A 92 -2.96 -22.38 10.20
N ILE A 93 -3.50 -22.45 11.42
CA ILE A 93 -4.88 -22.83 11.68
C ILE A 93 -5.85 -21.75 11.18
N GLY A 94 -5.53 -20.48 11.45
CA GLY A 94 -6.43 -19.36 11.13
C GLY A 94 -7.79 -19.48 11.80
N ARG A 95 -8.84 -19.12 11.06
CA ARG A 95 -10.24 -19.25 11.47
C ARG A 95 -10.99 -20.39 10.80
N GLN A 96 -10.31 -21.17 9.95
CA GLN A 96 -10.92 -22.22 9.12
C GLN A 96 -12.16 -21.76 8.32
N GLN A 97 -12.26 -20.44 8.07
CA GLN A 97 -13.32 -19.87 7.24
C GLN A 97 -13.03 -20.14 5.77
N ARG A 98 -14.06 -20.55 5.03
CA ARG A 98 -14.00 -20.77 3.58
C ARG A 98 -14.45 -19.51 2.86
N ASP A 99 -13.53 -18.90 2.11
CA ASP A 99 -13.86 -17.72 1.27
C ASP A 99 -14.87 -18.08 0.16
N HIS A 100 -14.89 -19.36 -0.26
CA HIS A 100 -15.83 -19.88 -1.24
C HIS A 100 -16.48 -21.16 -0.73
N LEU A 101 -17.65 -21.01 -0.10
CA LEU A 101 -18.35 -22.10 0.60
C LEU A 101 -18.64 -23.33 -0.29
N TYR A 102 -18.92 -23.08 -1.57
CA TYR A 102 -19.35 -24.11 -2.54
C TYR A 102 -18.29 -24.49 -3.58
N ARG A 103 -17.11 -23.86 -3.57
CA ARG A 103 -16.01 -24.25 -4.45
C ARG A 103 -15.27 -25.42 -3.82
N LEU A 104 -15.18 -26.55 -4.53
CA LEU A 104 -14.40 -27.73 -4.12
C LEU A 104 -12.95 -27.64 -4.61
N ASP A 105 -12.71 -26.87 -5.67
CA ASP A 105 -11.42 -26.55 -6.29
C ASP A 105 -10.73 -25.36 -5.60
N VAL A 106 -10.75 -25.30 -4.27
CA VAL A 106 -10.23 -24.14 -3.55
C VAL A 106 -8.71 -24.07 -3.75
N PRO A 107 -8.16 -22.96 -4.28
CA PRO A 107 -6.73 -22.78 -4.35
C PRO A 107 -6.11 -22.84 -2.95
N GLY A 108 -4.85 -23.30 -2.87
CA GLY A 108 -4.12 -23.35 -1.60
C GLY A 108 -4.13 -22.00 -0.88
N ARG A 109 -4.24 -22.02 0.45
CA ARG A 109 -4.24 -20.82 1.28
C ARG A 109 -2.93 -20.07 1.07
N VAL A 110 -3.00 -18.74 0.96
CA VAL A 110 -1.81 -17.89 0.92
C VAL A 110 -0.96 -18.16 2.17
N PRO A 111 0.34 -18.50 2.02
CA PRO A 111 1.21 -18.77 3.15
C PRO A 111 1.21 -17.60 4.15
N PRO A 112 1.21 -17.88 5.45
CA PRO A 112 1.28 -16.81 6.45
C PRO A 112 2.61 -16.04 6.38
N PRO A 113 2.66 -14.79 6.87
CA PRO A 113 3.83 -13.91 6.74
C PRO A 113 5.12 -14.46 7.39
N VAL A 114 4.97 -15.36 8.37
CA VAL A 114 6.09 -16.02 9.05
C VAL A 114 5.99 -17.53 8.86
N PRO A 115 7.02 -18.19 8.28
CA PRO A 115 7.02 -19.63 8.08
C PRO A 115 7.12 -20.35 9.43
N ARG A 116 6.56 -21.56 9.51
CA ARG A 116 6.53 -22.36 10.75
C ARG A 116 7.90 -22.58 11.40
N SER A 117 8.96 -22.68 10.61
CA SER A 117 10.35 -22.85 11.08
C SER A 117 10.91 -21.64 11.82
N LEU A 118 10.29 -20.46 11.69
CA LEU A 118 10.65 -19.22 12.38
C LEU A 118 9.61 -18.81 13.43
N ARG A 119 8.78 -19.76 13.89
CA ARG A 119 7.82 -19.54 14.98
C ARG A 119 8.31 -20.23 16.23
N PHE A 120 8.53 -19.45 17.27
CA PHE A 120 9.05 -19.88 18.55
C PHE A 120 8.02 -19.67 19.66
N GLU A 121 8.21 -20.40 20.74
CA GLU A 121 7.32 -20.43 21.88
C GLU A 121 8.08 -20.10 23.14
N VAL A 122 7.45 -19.34 24.03
CA VAL A 122 7.92 -19.06 25.37
C VAL A 122 6.91 -19.54 26.39
N THR A 123 7.38 -20.03 27.53
CA THR A 123 6.54 -20.43 28.64
C THR A 123 6.10 -19.19 29.40
N GLU A 124 4.86 -18.78 29.18
CA GLU A 124 4.16 -17.79 29.99
C GLU A 124 2.65 -18.03 29.88
N ARG A 125 1.87 -17.43 30.78
CA ARG A 125 0.40 -17.40 30.62
C ARG A 125 -0.22 -16.24 31.38
N MET A 126 -1.18 -15.57 30.73
CA MET A 126 -2.09 -14.63 31.37
C MET A 126 -3.53 -15.09 31.19
N ASP A 127 -4.42 -14.66 32.08
CA ASP A 127 -5.85 -14.79 31.89
C ASP A 127 -6.44 -13.61 31.09
N HIS A 128 -7.75 -13.66 30.82
CA HIS A 128 -8.45 -12.63 30.05
C HIS A 128 -8.49 -11.25 30.73
N ALA A 129 -8.23 -11.19 32.05
CA ALA A 129 -8.17 -9.95 32.83
C ALA A 129 -6.72 -9.42 32.96
N GLY A 130 -5.77 -10.08 32.30
CA GLY A 130 -4.35 -9.71 32.35
C GLY A 130 -3.64 -10.16 33.62
N ARG A 131 -4.24 -11.02 34.45
CA ARG A 131 -3.57 -11.59 35.63
C ARG A 131 -2.59 -12.67 35.17
N VAL A 132 -1.38 -12.63 35.72
CA VAL A 132 -0.34 -13.61 35.43
C VAL A 132 -0.73 -14.95 36.06
N LEU A 133 -0.91 -15.98 35.23
CA LEU A 133 -1.14 -17.35 35.66
C LEU A 133 0.16 -18.15 35.71
N LEU A 134 1.04 -17.93 34.73
CA LEU A 134 2.39 -18.47 34.68
C LEU A 134 3.35 -17.32 34.34
N PRO A 135 4.38 -17.06 35.16
CA PRO A 135 5.37 -16.03 34.86
C PRO A 135 6.13 -16.37 33.57
N LEU A 136 6.67 -15.33 32.92
CA LEU A 136 7.55 -15.49 31.77
C LEU A 136 8.83 -16.25 32.16
N ASP A 137 9.11 -17.36 31.48
CA ASP A 137 10.39 -18.06 31.56
C ASP A 137 11.43 -17.35 30.69
N GLU A 138 12.32 -16.57 31.32
CA GLU A 138 13.38 -15.85 30.61
C GLU A 138 14.42 -16.80 29.96
N ALA A 139 14.56 -18.05 30.44
CA ALA A 139 15.42 -19.02 29.80
C ALA A 139 14.87 -19.45 28.43
N ASP A 140 13.54 -19.46 28.24
CA ASP A 140 12.94 -19.65 26.92
C ASP A 140 13.31 -18.50 25.99
N VAL A 141 13.25 -17.25 26.48
CA VAL A 141 13.62 -16.06 25.70
C VAL A 141 15.10 -16.09 25.29
N ALA A 142 16.00 -16.54 26.15
CA ALA A 142 17.42 -16.72 25.82
C ALA A 142 17.65 -17.77 24.71
N ARG A 143 16.87 -18.86 24.72
CA ARG A 143 16.91 -19.87 23.63
C ARG A 143 16.35 -19.31 22.33
N VAL A 144 15.27 -18.54 22.40
CA VAL A 144 14.73 -17.80 21.25
C VAL A 144 15.80 -16.87 20.69
N ALA A 145 16.46 -16.06 21.52
CA ALA A 145 17.53 -15.15 21.07
C ALA A 145 18.64 -15.89 20.30
N THR A 146 19.05 -17.05 20.79
CA THR A 146 20.04 -17.91 20.12
C THR A 146 19.53 -18.40 18.75
N ALA A 147 18.27 -18.85 18.69
CA ALA A 147 17.64 -19.27 17.44
C ALA A 147 17.52 -18.12 16.42
N LEU A 148 17.16 -16.91 16.87
CA LEU A 148 17.06 -15.72 16.03
C LEU A 148 18.40 -15.35 15.39
N ARG A 149 19.51 -15.41 16.16
CA ARG A 149 20.86 -15.15 15.62
C ARG A 149 21.25 -16.20 14.58
N ARG A 150 21.01 -17.49 14.88
CA ARG A 150 21.30 -18.59 13.94
C ARG A 150 20.49 -18.43 12.65
N ALA A 151 19.22 -18.07 12.80
CA ALA A 151 18.32 -17.80 11.70
C ALA A 151 18.48 -16.39 11.12
N ARG A 152 19.53 -15.62 11.50
CA ARG A 152 19.77 -14.18 11.21
C ARG A 152 18.48 -13.42 10.88
N ALA A 153 17.54 -13.42 11.82
CA ALA A 153 16.26 -12.75 11.66
C ALA A 153 16.50 -11.23 11.63
N ASP A 154 15.86 -10.55 10.67
CA ASP A 154 15.89 -9.10 10.56
C ASP A 154 14.87 -8.46 11.51
N ALA A 155 13.78 -9.18 11.80
CA ALA A 155 12.72 -8.69 12.66
C ALA A 155 12.08 -9.81 13.49
N VAL A 156 11.44 -9.43 14.59
CA VAL A 156 10.59 -10.31 15.41
C VAL A 156 9.23 -9.68 15.66
N ALA A 157 8.18 -10.47 15.47
CA ALA A 157 6.87 -10.22 16.03
C ALA A 157 6.73 -10.98 17.36
N VAL A 158 6.28 -10.31 18.42
CA VAL A 158 5.92 -10.95 19.69
C VAL A 158 4.41 -10.84 19.84
N SER A 159 3.72 -11.98 19.96
CA SER A 159 2.28 -12.02 20.12
C SER A 159 1.88 -13.06 21.16
N LEU A 160 1.69 -12.59 22.39
CA LEU A 160 1.27 -13.40 23.51
C LEU A 160 -0.26 -13.32 23.69
N LEU A 161 -0.84 -14.36 24.31
CA LEU A 161 -2.24 -14.32 24.68
C LEU A 161 -2.50 -13.22 25.71
N HIS A 162 -3.61 -12.51 25.52
CA HIS A 162 -4.07 -11.45 26.42
C HIS A 162 -3.08 -10.28 26.66
N ALA A 163 -2.05 -10.14 25.80
CA ALA A 163 -1.12 -9.01 25.85
C ALA A 163 -1.82 -7.64 25.63
N TYR A 164 -2.99 -7.63 24.98
CA TYR A 164 -3.85 -6.44 24.89
C TYR A 164 -4.39 -5.98 26.26
N SER A 165 -4.51 -6.88 27.23
CA SER A 165 -4.98 -6.58 28.58
C SER A 165 -3.81 -6.29 29.53
N ASN A 166 -2.71 -7.02 29.40
CA ASN A 166 -1.49 -6.78 30.17
C ASN A 166 -0.25 -7.03 29.28
N PRO A 167 0.47 -5.97 28.86
CA PRO A 167 1.59 -6.08 27.94
C PRO A 167 2.92 -6.43 28.63
N SER A 168 2.94 -6.70 29.94
CA SER A 168 4.18 -6.80 30.72
C SER A 168 5.15 -7.86 30.18
N HIS A 169 4.67 -9.06 29.84
CA HIS A 169 5.53 -10.12 29.29
C HIS A 169 6.03 -9.79 27.88
N GLU A 170 5.21 -9.18 27.01
CA GLU A 170 5.67 -8.76 25.68
C GLU A 170 6.79 -7.71 25.77
N ARG A 171 6.62 -6.72 26.65
CA ARG A 171 7.64 -5.69 26.91
C ARG A 171 8.92 -6.30 27.47
N ARG A 172 8.80 -7.24 28.41
CA ARG A 172 9.95 -7.94 28.97
C ARG A 172 10.70 -8.77 27.92
N ILE A 173 9.98 -9.42 27.00
CA ILE A 173 10.61 -10.11 25.86
C ILE A 173 11.35 -9.10 24.97
N ALA A 174 10.77 -7.94 24.66
CA ALA A 174 11.46 -6.91 23.87
C ALA A 174 12.75 -6.43 24.54
N GLU A 175 12.74 -6.20 25.85
CA GLU A 175 13.94 -5.85 26.62
C GLU A 175 15.03 -6.92 26.52
N LEU A 176 14.67 -8.19 26.70
CA LEU A 176 15.60 -9.31 26.66
C LEU A 176 16.13 -9.60 25.25
N LEU A 177 15.33 -9.31 24.22
CA LEU A 177 15.73 -9.43 22.82
C LEU A 177 16.40 -8.17 22.27
N ALA A 178 16.48 -7.08 23.05
CA ALA A 178 17.15 -5.86 22.64
C ALA A 178 18.61 -6.17 22.25
N GLY A 179 19.03 -5.69 21.08
CA GLY A 179 20.36 -5.97 20.53
C GLY A 179 20.55 -7.35 19.90
N THR A 180 19.56 -8.25 19.98
CA THR A 180 19.59 -9.53 19.24
C THR A 180 19.08 -9.39 17.82
N VAL A 181 18.02 -8.61 17.64
CA VAL A 181 17.44 -8.27 16.34
C VAL A 181 17.18 -6.76 16.29
N PRO A 182 17.30 -6.12 15.11
CA PRO A 182 17.15 -4.67 15.00
C PRO A 182 15.69 -4.20 15.13
N HIS A 183 14.72 -5.03 14.75
CA HIS A 183 13.31 -4.63 14.74
C HIS A 183 12.43 -5.59 15.54
N ILE A 184 11.67 -5.05 16.49
CA ILE A 184 10.75 -5.81 17.35
C ILE A 184 9.37 -5.16 17.29
N SER A 185 8.35 -5.92 16.89
CA SER A 185 6.95 -5.51 16.93
C SER A 185 6.22 -6.26 18.03
N LEU A 186 5.66 -5.52 19.00
CA LEU A 186 4.83 -6.08 20.06
C LEU A 186 3.36 -6.03 19.65
N SER A 187 2.63 -7.12 19.84
CA SER A 187 1.22 -7.16 19.48
C SER A 187 0.38 -6.21 20.32
N SER A 188 0.79 -5.93 21.56
CA SER A 188 0.20 -4.90 22.42
C SER A 188 0.40 -3.47 21.92
N ASP A 189 1.37 -3.23 21.03
CA ASP A 189 1.64 -1.91 20.46
C ASP A 189 1.00 -1.77 19.08
N VAL A 190 1.04 -2.83 18.27
CA VAL A 190 0.54 -2.84 16.89
C VAL A 190 -0.97 -2.99 16.82
N ASN A 191 -1.55 -3.92 17.58
CA ASN A 191 -2.99 -4.19 17.59
C ASN A 191 -3.42 -4.64 19.01
N PRO A 192 -3.65 -3.71 19.95
CA PRO A 192 -4.04 -4.01 21.33
C PRO A 192 -5.51 -4.43 21.45
N GLU A 193 -5.92 -5.42 20.66
CA GLU A 193 -7.30 -5.92 20.65
C GLU A 193 -7.36 -7.45 20.84
N HIS A 194 -8.48 -7.94 21.38
CA HIS A 194 -8.77 -9.36 21.50
C HIS A 194 -8.86 -10.03 20.11
N ARG A 195 -8.81 -11.37 20.06
CA ARG A 195 -8.66 -12.24 18.87
C ARG A 195 -7.21 -12.38 18.37
N GLU A 196 -6.62 -13.49 18.78
CA GLU A 196 -5.23 -13.89 18.62
C GLU A 196 -4.80 -14.11 17.17
N TYR A 197 -5.61 -14.73 16.30
CA TYR A 197 -5.21 -14.94 14.91
C TYR A 197 -4.98 -13.61 14.17
N GLU A 198 -5.96 -12.71 14.19
CA GLU A 198 -5.91 -11.45 13.46
C GLU A 198 -4.86 -10.50 14.08
N ARG A 199 -4.75 -10.50 15.42
CA ARG A 199 -3.71 -9.75 16.14
C ARG A 199 -2.31 -10.25 15.78
N THR A 200 -2.08 -11.57 15.85
CA THR A 200 -0.77 -12.16 15.52
C THR A 200 -0.43 -11.93 14.06
N HIS A 201 -1.38 -12.12 13.13
CA HIS A 201 -1.16 -11.89 11.70
C HIS A 201 -0.80 -10.42 11.41
N THR A 202 -1.56 -9.47 11.95
CA THR A 202 -1.28 -8.03 11.81
C THR A 202 0.10 -7.68 12.39
N THR A 203 0.45 -8.22 13.55
CA THR A 203 1.76 -7.98 14.18
C THR A 203 2.90 -8.55 13.34
N CYS A 204 2.74 -9.73 12.75
CA CYS A 204 3.70 -10.31 11.82
C CYS A 204 3.84 -9.46 10.55
N ALA A 205 2.74 -9.03 9.94
CA ALA A 205 2.78 -8.16 8.78
C ALA A 205 3.50 -6.83 9.08
N ASN A 206 3.30 -6.25 10.27
CA ASN A 206 4.04 -5.08 10.73
C ASN A 206 5.55 -5.33 10.84
N ALA A 207 5.94 -6.43 11.49
CA ALA A 207 7.34 -6.80 11.68
C ALA A 207 8.07 -7.06 10.35
N VAL A 208 7.39 -7.70 9.38
CA VAL A 208 7.92 -7.96 8.04
C VAL A 208 8.28 -6.66 7.30
N LEU A 209 7.51 -5.59 7.53
CA LEU A 209 7.67 -4.29 6.87
C LEU A 209 8.63 -3.35 7.60
N ALA A 210 8.87 -3.55 8.89
CA ALA A 210 9.66 -2.64 9.72
C ALA A 210 11.05 -2.32 9.15
N PRO A 211 11.85 -3.29 8.68
CA PRO A 211 13.20 -2.98 8.18
C PRO A 211 13.18 -2.23 6.84
N LEU A 212 12.16 -2.47 6.01
CA LEU A 212 11.98 -1.76 4.74
C LEU A 212 11.66 -0.28 5.00
N VAL A 213 10.68 -0.02 5.86
CA VAL A 213 10.24 1.34 6.20
C VAL A 213 11.31 2.10 6.96
N ASP A 214 12.04 1.44 7.86
CA ASP A 214 13.13 2.08 8.59
C ASP A 214 14.26 2.56 7.67
N ARG A 215 14.71 1.73 6.72
CA ARG A 215 15.69 2.16 5.70
C ARG A 215 15.15 3.31 4.86
N TYR A 216 13.94 3.15 4.32
CA TYR A 216 13.29 4.16 3.49
C TYR A 216 13.22 5.54 4.16
N LEU A 217 12.77 5.57 5.42
CA LEU A 217 12.67 6.81 6.17
C LEU A 217 14.05 7.38 6.54
N THR A 218 15.03 6.51 6.79
CA THR A 218 16.40 6.94 7.09
C THR A 218 17.05 7.62 5.89
N ASP A 219 16.91 7.04 4.70
CA ASP A 219 17.44 7.61 3.46
C ASP A 219 16.76 8.94 3.12
N LEU A 220 15.44 9.00 3.27
CA LEU A 220 14.66 10.22 3.05
C LEU A 220 15.04 11.33 4.05
N GLU A 221 15.13 11.03 5.34
CA GLU A 221 15.53 12.00 6.38
C GLU A 221 16.96 12.50 6.17
N ALA A 222 17.89 11.61 5.82
CA ALA A 222 19.27 11.97 5.51
C ALA A 222 19.36 12.88 4.28
N GLY A 223 18.58 12.60 3.24
CA GLY A 223 18.48 13.45 2.05
C GLY A 223 17.92 14.83 2.36
N LEU A 224 16.82 14.90 3.11
CA LEU A 224 16.21 16.16 3.55
C LEU A 224 17.17 16.97 4.45
N ALA A 225 17.97 16.31 5.29
CA ALA A 225 18.97 16.99 6.12
C ALA A 225 20.13 17.60 5.29
N ARG A 226 20.34 17.18 4.04
CA ARG A 226 21.35 17.79 3.16
C ARG A 226 20.82 19.04 2.44
N GLY A 227 19.59 19.01 1.92
CA GLY A 227 19.03 20.10 1.11
C GLY A 227 17.98 20.99 1.79
N HIS A 228 17.24 20.46 2.77
CA HIS A 228 16.04 21.09 3.34
C HIS A 228 15.89 20.88 4.85
N ARG A 229 16.92 21.25 5.63
CA ARG A 229 17.01 20.97 7.09
C ARG A 229 15.84 21.47 7.94
N ALA A 230 15.15 22.53 7.50
CA ALA A 230 14.01 23.09 8.21
C ALA A 230 12.70 22.32 7.97
N ALA A 231 12.69 21.35 7.04
CA ALA A 231 11.49 20.64 6.65
C ALA A 231 11.00 19.71 7.77
N THR A 232 9.76 19.93 8.20
CA THR A 232 9.07 18.95 9.06
C THR A 232 8.45 17.86 8.18
N LEU A 233 9.00 16.64 8.26
CA LEU A 233 8.48 15.47 7.56
C LEU A 233 7.26 14.87 8.29
N ARG A 234 6.16 14.70 7.56
CA ARG A 234 4.94 14.01 7.98
C ARG A 234 4.57 12.95 6.95
N LEU A 235 4.16 11.79 7.43
CA LEU A 235 3.78 10.66 6.60
C LEU A 235 2.26 10.49 6.63
N MET A 236 1.67 10.26 5.46
CA MET A 236 0.25 9.99 5.35
C MET A 236 -0.08 8.60 5.92
N GLN A 237 -1.16 8.51 6.68
CA GLN A 237 -1.70 7.27 7.22
C GLN A 237 -2.85 6.76 6.35
N SER A 238 -3.01 5.44 6.36
CA SER A 238 -4.18 4.73 5.85
C SER A 238 -5.51 5.26 6.40
N SER A 239 -5.50 5.88 7.57
CA SER A 239 -6.65 6.50 8.24
C SER A 239 -7.03 7.89 7.71
N GLY A 240 -6.26 8.45 6.77
CA GLY A 240 -6.40 9.83 6.28
C GLY A 240 -5.73 10.89 7.15
N GLY A 241 -5.11 10.50 8.28
CA GLY A 241 -4.32 11.37 9.14
C GLY A 241 -2.84 11.44 8.75
N MET A 242 -2.05 12.20 9.51
CA MET A 242 -0.60 12.31 9.32
C MET A 242 0.17 11.95 10.60
N ALA A 243 1.35 11.35 10.45
CA ALA A 243 2.20 10.97 11.58
C ALA A 243 3.68 11.34 11.36
N THR A 244 4.46 11.26 12.44
CA THR A 244 5.92 11.45 12.37
C THR A 244 6.61 10.19 11.83
N PRO A 245 7.83 10.31 11.29
CA PRO A 245 8.64 9.16 10.90
C PRO A 245 8.84 8.16 12.04
N ALA A 246 9.07 8.65 13.26
CA ALA A 246 9.21 7.79 14.45
C ALA A 246 7.97 6.94 14.72
N ALA A 247 6.76 7.50 14.52
CA ALA A 247 5.52 6.73 14.66
C ALA A 247 5.38 5.68 13.56
N MET A 248 5.79 5.99 12.33
CA MET A 248 5.75 5.07 11.19
C MET A 248 6.77 3.94 11.29
N ARG A 249 7.92 4.16 11.93
CA ARG A 249 8.88 3.09 12.24
C ARG A 249 8.32 2.08 13.25
N ARG A 250 7.47 2.54 14.18
CA ARG A 250 6.79 1.66 15.14
C ARG A 250 5.66 0.86 14.49
N ILE A 251 4.83 1.52 13.67
CA ILE A 251 3.69 0.89 13.00
C ILE A 251 3.74 1.13 11.48
N PRO A 252 4.68 0.50 10.75
CA PRO A 252 4.79 0.59 9.29
C PRO A 252 3.48 0.30 8.54
N LEU A 253 2.67 -0.64 9.05
CA LEU A 253 1.37 -0.97 8.45
C LEU A 253 0.42 0.22 8.35
N ALA A 254 0.60 1.26 9.18
CA ALA A 254 -0.22 2.46 9.09
C ALA A 254 -0.04 3.20 7.76
N MET A 255 1.04 2.95 7.00
CA MET A 255 1.28 3.54 5.68
C MET A 255 0.62 2.77 4.52
N LEU A 256 -0.04 1.64 4.81
CA LEU A 256 -0.74 0.85 3.79
C LEU A 256 -1.83 1.69 3.11
N LEU A 257 -1.82 1.79 1.78
CA LEU A 257 -2.71 2.68 1.02
C LEU A 257 -2.65 4.17 1.46
N SER A 258 -1.48 4.65 1.88
CA SER A 258 -1.34 6.06 2.29
C SER A 258 -1.57 7.06 1.14
N GLY A 259 -1.17 6.73 -0.10
CA GLY A 259 -1.43 7.56 -1.29
C GLY A 259 -2.93 7.78 -1.53
N PRO A 260 -3.73 6.72 -1.75
CA PRO A 260 -5.19 6.84 -1.90
C PRO A 260 -5.85 7.53 -0.70
N ALA A 261 -5.38 7.29 0.52
CA ALA A 261 -5.92 7.95 1.70
C ALA A 261 -5.71 9.48 1.67
N GLY A 262 -4.57 9.94 1.15
CA GLY A 262 -4.31 11.37 0.91
C GLY A 262 -5.24 11.97 -0.14
N GLY A 263 -5.47 11.24 -1.24
CA GLY A 263 -6.42 11.65 -2.29
C GLY A 263 -7.85 11.80 -1.75
N VAL A 264 -8.30 10.83 -0.94
CA VAL A 264 -9.63 10.89 -0.30
C VAL A 264 -9.73 12.04 0.71
N ALA A 265 -8.69 12.26 1.53
CA ALA A 265 -8.67 13.38 2.47
C ALA A 265 -8.73 14.74 1.75
N ALA A 266 -8.02 14.88 0.62
CA ALA A 266 -8.08 16.07 -0.21
C ALA A 266 -9.47 16.25 -0.84
N ALA A 267 -10.05 15.18 -1.40
CA ALA A 267 -11.38 15.21 -1.98
C ALA A 267 -12.46 15.58 -0.96
N GLN A 268 -12.39 15.04 0.26
CA GLN A 268 -13.27 15.42 1.37
C GLN A 268 -13.16 16.92 1.68
N ALA A 269 -11.94 17.46 1.75
CA ALA A 269 -11.72 18.87 2.01
C ALA A 269 -12.26 19.78 0.89
N VAL A 270 -12.10 19.37 -0.37
CA VAL A 270 -12.65 20.08 -1.54
C VAL A 270 -14.19 20.03 -1.53
N ALA A 271 -14.78 18.85 -1.31
CA ALA A 271 -16.23 18.67 -1.23
C ALA A 271 -16.85 19.55 -0.14
N ALA A 272 -16.26 19.54 1.07
CA ALA A 272 -16.71 20.37 2.18
C ALA A 272 -16.67 21.88 1.84
N ARG A 273 -15.62 22.35 1.17
CA ARG A 273 -15.51 23.75 0.70
C ARG A 273 -16.53 24.11 -0.39
N ALA A 274 -16.95 23.13 -1.18
CA ALA A 274 -17.98 23.28 -2.19
C ALA A 274 -19.42 23.14 -1.62
N GLY A 275 -19.57 22.87 -0.32
CA GLY A 275 -20.88 22.59 0.28
C GLY A 275 -21.47 21.23 -0.11
N VAL A 276 -20.65 20.32 -0.65
CA VAL A 276 -21.05 18.97 -1.04
C VAL A 276 -20.75 18.02 0.12
N LEU A 277 -21.80 17.42 0.69
CA LEU A 277 -21.69 16.50 1.82
C LEU A 277 -21.53 15.05 1.38
N ASP A 278 -22.16 14.67 0.27
CA ASP A 278 -22.14 13.32 -0.27
C ASP A 278 -21.38 13.28 -1.59
N ALA A 279 -20.31 12.49 -1.64
CA ALA A 279 -19.45 12.40 -2.81
C ALA A 279 -18.84 11.00 -2.94
N VAL A 280 -18.54 10.60 -4.16
CA VAL A 280 -17.71 9.42 -4.44
C VAL A 280 -16.36 9.91 -4.94
N THR A 281 -15.30 9.55 -4.22
CA THR A 281 -13.94 9.79 -4.70
C THR A 281 -13.59 8.73 -5.73
N PHE A 282 -12.95 9.13 -6.82
CA PHE A 282 -12.57 8.23 -7.90
C PHE A 282 -11.18 8.62 -8.40
N ASP A 283 -10.20 7.75 -8.18
CA ASP A 283 -8.82 7.93 -8.62
C ASP A 283 -8.40 6.76 -9.49
N MET A 284 -8.21 6.99 -10.79
CA MET A 284 -7.76 5.97 -11.74
C MET A 284 -6.30 6.22 -12.10
N GLY A 285 -5.43 5.32 -11.65
CA GLY A 285 -4.03 5.29 -12.01
C GLY A 285 -3.72 4.38 -13.21
N GLY A 286 -2.43 4.07 -13.39
CA GLY A 286 -1.96 3.14 -14.41
C GLY A 286 -2.26 1.67 -14.09
N THR A 287 -2.42 1.29 -12.82
CA THR A 287 -2.56 -0.12 -12.42
C THR A 287 -3.88 -0.41 -11.71
N SER A 288 -4.41 0.56 -10.99
CA SER A 288 -5.59 0.41 -10.15
C SER A 288 -6.51 1.62 -10.25
N THR A 289 -7.75 1.40 -9.82
CA THR A 289 -8.71 2.46 -9.51
C THR A 289 -9.08 2.36 -8.04
N ASP A 290 -8.99 3.48 -7.34
CA ASP A 290 -9.30 3.62 -5.93
C ASP A 290 -10.59 4.44 -5.75
N VAL A 291 -11.55 3.88 -5.02
CA VAL A 291 -12.88 4.47 -4.82
C VAL A 291 -13.22 4.52 -3.34
N CYS A 292 -13.79 5.63 -2.88
CA CYS A 292 -14.25 5.79 -1.51
C CYS A 292 -15.55 6.62 -1.46
N LEU A 293 -16.38 6.35 -0.46
CA LEU A 293 -17.61 7.09 -0.21
C LEU A 293 -17.38 8.14 0.88
N VAL A 294 -17.76 9.38 0.58
CA VAL A 294 -17.97 10.45 1.56
C VAL A 294 -19.47 10.58 1.75
N ARG A 295 -19.94 10.43 2.99
CA ARG A 295 -21.36 10.54 3.36
C ARG A 295 -21.51 11.49 4.53
N ASP A 296 -22.45 12.41 4.46
CA ASP A 296 -22.66 13.44 5.51
C ASP A 296 -21.36 14.22 5.85
N GLY A 297 -20.54 14.48 4.84
CA GLY A 297 -19.23 15.15 4.97
C GLY A 297 -18.15 14.31 5.65
N ARG A 298 -18.38 13.02 5.89
CA ARG A 298 -17.46 12.11 6.59
C ARG A 298 -17.04 10.96 5.69
N VAL A 299 -15.74 10.68 5.68
CA VAL A 299 -15.19 9.50 5.01
C VAL A 299 -15.39 8.28 5.90
N GLU A 300 -15.89 7.20 5.33
CA GLU A 300 -16.05 5.93 6.05
C GLU A 300 -14.69 5.31 6.40
N THR A 301 -14.57 4.72 7.60
CA THR A 301 -13.37 4.01 8.04
C THR A 301 -13.68 2.57 8.41
N VAL A 302 -12.79 1.65 8.07
CA VAL A 302 -12.82 0.24 8.49
C VAL A 302 -11.75 -0.05 9.53
N SER A 303 -12.01 -0.97 10.45
CA SER A 303 -11.05 -1.43 11.47
C SER A 303 -10.25 -2.66 11.05
N GLU A 304 -10.71 -3.37 10.03
CA GLU A 304 -10.09 -4.57 9.48
C GLU A 304 -10.27 -4.58 7.96
N ARG A 305 -9.24 -5.07 7.26
CA ARG A 305 -9.28 -5.30 5.82
C ARG A 305 -8.57 -6.60 5.47
N ARG A 306 -8.83 -7.14 4.27
CA ARG A 306 -8.12 -8.30 3.76
C ARG A 306 -7.11 -7.88 2.70
N VAL A 307 -5.85 -8.22 2.90
CA VAL A 307 -4.77 -8.05 1.91
C VAL A 307 -4.31 -9.45 1.49
N LEU A 308 -4.40 -9.76 0.19
CA LEU A 308 -4.15 -11.11 -0.34
C LEU A 308 -4.95 -12.20 0.41
N GLY A 309 -6.20 -11.88 0.78
CA GLY A 309 -7.06 -12.78 1.54
C GLY A 309 -6.67 -12.97 3.02
N GLN A 310 -5.69 -12.22 3.54
CA GLN A 310 -5.26 -12.30 4.94
C GLN A 310 -5.68 -11.06 5.74
N PRO A 311 -6.07 -11.20 7.02
CA PRO A 311 -6.62 -10.09 7.80
C PRO A 311 -5.53 -9.12 8.23
N VAL A 312 -5.77 -7.83 8.02
CA VAL A 312 -4.95 -6.73 8.54
C VAL A 312 -5.86 -5.83 9.38
N ARG A 313 -5.70 -5.87 10.70
CA ARG A 313 -6.46 -5.06 11.64
C ARG A 313 -5.78 -3.73 11.89
N MET A 314 -6.05 -2.81 10.99
CA MET A 314 -5.59 -1.44 11.04
C MET A 314 -6.75 -0.52 10.68
N ARG A 315 -6.98 0.52 11.49
CA ARG A 315 -7.97 1.54 11.13
C ARG A 315 -7.51 2.24 9.86
N SER A 316 -8.34 2.18 8.82
CA SER A 316 -8.05 2.75 7.51
C SER A 316 -9.31 3.35 6.91
N LEU A 317 -9.15 4.31 5.98
CA LEU A 317 -10.25 4.76 5.14
C LEU A 317 -10.77 3.57 4.33
N ALA A 318 -12.08 3.53 4.12
CA ALA A 318 -12.74 2.44 3.43
C ALA A 318 -12.58 2.55 1.90
N VAL A 319 -11.34 2.68 1.45
CA VAL A 319 -10.95 2.70 0.04
C VAL A 319 -11.04 1.29 -0.51
N GLU A 320 -11.85 1.13 -1.55
CA GLU A 320 -11.90 -0.05 -2.39
C GLU A 320 -10.98 0.15 -3.59
N SER A 321 -10.03 -0.77 -3.77
CA SER A 321 -9.08 -0.72 -4.88
C SER A 321 -9.35 -1.88 -5.82
N ILE A 322 -9.51 -1.60 -7.11
CA ILE A 322 -9.65 -2.62 -8.15
C ILE A 322 -8.47 -2.57 -9.12
N GLY A 323 -8.05 -3.74 -9.60
CA GLY A 323 -7.00 -3.90 -10.63
C GLY A 323 -7.50 -3.54 -12.03
N ALA A 324 -8.10 -2.36 -12.18
CA ALA A 324 -8.51 -1.76 -13.44
C ALA A 324 -7.94 -0.34 -13.48
N GLY A 325 -7.04 -0.06 -14.40
CA GLY A 325 -6.42 1.25 -14.62
C GLY A 325 -5.96 1.38 -16.06
N GLY A 326 -5.24 2.46 -16.39
CA GLY A 326 -4.80 2.72 -17.78
C GLY A 326 -3.94 1.60 -18.39
N GLY A 327 -3.05 1.00 -17.59
CA GLY A 327 -2.17 -0.09 -18.00
C GLY A 327 -2.80 -1.48 -17.92
N SER A 328 -4.09 -1.62 -17.56
CA SER A 328 -4.73 -2.94 -17.50
C SER A 328 -4.74 -3.61 -18.87
N ILE A 329 -4.17 -4.82 -18.94
CA ILE A 329 -3.94 -5.56 -20.18
C ILE A 329 -5.26 -6.16 -20.68
N ALA A 330 -5.58 -5.89 -21.94
CA ALA A 330 -6.65 -6.50 -22.69
C ALA A 330 -6.16 -7.79 -23.36
N ARG A 331 -6.86 -8.89 -23.12
CA ARG A 331 -6.57 -10.20 -23.73
C ARG A 331 -7.85 -10.93 -24.10
N VAL A 332 -7.75 -11.79 -25.12
CA VAL A 332 -8.78 -12.79 -25.41
C VAL A 332 -8.44 -14.06 -24.63
N ASP A 333 -9.36 -14.50 -23.78
CA ASP A 333 -9.17 -15.74 -23.01
C ASP A 333 -9.36 -17.00 -23.88
N ARG A 334 -9.09 -18.18 -23.31
CA ARG A 334 -9.20 -19.46 -24.04
C ARG A 334 -10.61 -19.76 -24.54
N ALA A 335 -11.63 -19.11 -23.97
CA ALA A 335 -13.02 -19.26 -24.39
C ALA A 335 -13.44 -18.22 -25.44
N GLY A 336 -12.52 -17.39 -25.92
CA GLY A 336 -12.79 -16.35 -26.91
C GLY A 336 -13.41 -15.07 -26.33
N ALA A 337 -13.45 -14.91 -25.00
CA ALA A 337 -13.99 -13.71 -24.37
C ALA A 337 -12.90 -12.64 -24.17
N LEU A 338 -13.23 -11.38 -24.44
CA LEU A 338 -12.39 -10.25 -24.10
C LEU A 338 -12.35 -10.04 -22.58
N ARG A 339 -11.14 -9.92 -22.04
CA ARG A 339 -10.86 -9.65 -20.61
C ARG A 339 -9.91 -8.47 -20.52
N VAL A 340 -10.13 -7.60 -19.55
CA VAL A 340 -9.25 -6.48 -19.22
C VAL A 340 -8.83 -6.61 -17.76
N GLY A 341 -7.52 -6.63 -17.50
CA GLY A 341 -6.97 -6.90 -16.18
C GLY A 341 -7.15 -8.36 -15.69
N PRO A 342 -6.79 -8.68 -14.44
CA PRO A 342 -6.19 -7.78 -13.44
C PRO A 342 -4.71 -7.47 -13.70
N GLN A 343 -4.06 -8.16 -14.66
CA GLN A 343 -2.69 -7.85 -15.03
C GLN A 343 -2.57 -6.42 -15.58
N SER A 344 -1.50 -5.73 -15.19
CA SER A 344 -1.16 -4.39 -15.65
C SER A 344 0.21 -4.40 -16.33
N ALA A 345 0.37 -3.59 -17.36
CA ALA A 345 1.64 -3.36 -18.04
C ALA A 345 2.60 -2.45 -17.23
N GLY A 346 2.12 -1.82 -16.15
CA GLY A 346 2.91 -0.95 -15.28
C GLY A 346 3.49 0.27 -15.99
N ALA A 347 4.66 0.73 -15.54
CA ALA A 347 5.40 1.85 -16.15
C ALA A 347 6.37 1.40 -17.25
N VAL A 348 6.95 0.22 -17.05
CA VAL A 348 7.92 -0.45 -17.93
C VAL A 348 7.60 -1.95 -17.88
N PRO A 349 7.27 -2.60 -19.01
CA PRO A 349 7.31 -2.06 -20.37
C PRO A 349 6.20 -1.06 -20.71
N GLY A 350 5.14 -0.98 -19.87
CA GLY A 350 4.04 -0.02 -20.01
C GLY A 350 3.08 -0.31 -21.16
N PRO A 351 2.00 0.48 -21.31
CA PRO A 351 1.18 0.52 -22.52
C PRO A 351 2.03 0.58 -23.80
N ALA A 352 1.56 -0.05 -24.87
CA ALA A 352 2.31 -0.07 -26.13
C ALA A 352 2.60 1.33 -26.65
N CYS A 353 1.64 2.24 -26.48
CA CYS A 353 1.75 3.66 -26.83
C CYS A 353 2.83 4.42 -26.05
N TYR A 354 3.42 3.86 -24.99
CA TYR A 354 4.54 4.50 -24.28
C TYR A 354 5.87 4.32 -25.01
N GLY A 355 5.97 3.39 -25.97
CA GLY A 355 7.18 3.16 -26.74
C GLY A 355 8.35 2.55 -25.96
N ARG A 356 8.11 1.97 -24.77
CA ARG A 356 9.12 1.41 -23.86
C ARG A 356 9.27 -0.11 -23.91
N GLY A 357 8.81 -0.73 -25.00
CA GLY A 357 8.88 -2.18 -25.22
C GLY A 357 7.59 -2.94 -24.89
N GLY A 358 6.51 -2.24 -24.51
CA GLY A 358 5.19 -2.86 -24.34
C GLY A 358 4.57 -3.23 -25.69
N GLU A 359 3.96 -4.41 -25.77
CA GLU A 359 3.31 -4.92 -26.98
C GLU A 359 1.83 -5.32 -26.75
N ASP A 360 1.46 -5.59 -25.50
CA ASP A 360 0.10 -5.93 -25.13
C ASP A 360 -0.81 -4.69 -25.21
N ALA A 361 -2.06 -4.88 -25.69
CA ALA A 361 -3.07 -3.83 -25.69
C ALA A 361 -3.49 -3.49 -24.26
N THR A 362 -3.59 -2.21 -23.93
CA THR A 362 -4.06 -1.71 -22.63
C THR A 362 -5.25 -0.77 -22.75
N VAL A 363 -5.84 -0.38 -21.62
CA VAL A 363 -6.90 0.65 -21.57
C VAL A 363 -6.39 1.98 -22.13
N THR A 364 -5.14 2.37 -21.84
CA THR A 364 -4.52 3.59 -22.37
C THR A 364 -4.38 3.50 -23.89
N ASP A 365 -3.96 2.35 -24.44
CA ASP A 365 -3.87 2.16 -25.90
C ASP A 365 -5.24 2.31 -26.56
N ALA A 366 -6.29 1.73 -25.97
CA ALA A 366 -7.66 1.91 -26.44
C ALA A 366 -8.12 3.37 -26.38
N CYS A 367 -7.81 4.11 -25.31
CA CYS A 367 -8.10 5.54 -25.20
C CYS A 367 -7.37 6.38 -26.26
N VAL A 368 -6.13 6.03 -26.63
CA VAL A 368 -5.41 6.67 -27.74
C VAL A 368 -6.09 6.38 -29.08
N VAL A 369 -6.47 5.12 -29.34
CA VAL A 369 -7.17 4.73 -30.58
C VAL A 369 -8.52 5.43 -30.74
N LEU A 370 -9.27 5.59 -29.65
CA LEU A 370 -10.57 6.29 -29.64
C LEU A 370 -10.44 7.82 -29.66
N GLY A 371 -9.23 8.37 -29.54
CA GLY A 371 -8.99 9.81 -29.50
C GLY A 371 -9.37 10.48 -28.18
N TYR A 372 -9.52 9.72 -27.08
CA TYR A 372 -9.75 10.28 -25.74
C TYR A 372 -8.50 10.93 -25.17
N LEU A 373 -7.31 10.44 -25.57
CA LEU A 373 -6.02 11.02 -25.21
C LEU A 373 -5.39 11.69 -26.43
N ASN A 374 -4.99 12.94 -26.27
CA ASN A 374 -4.26 13.67 -27.31
C ASN A 374 -2.81 13.15 -27.40
N PRO A 375 -2.39 12.51 -28.50
CA PRO A 375 -1.05 11.96 -28.63
C PRO A 375 0.04 13.01 -28.80
N GLU A 376 -0.32 14.24 -29.18
CA GLU A 376 0.62 15.37 -29.28
C GLU A 376 0.91 16.01 -27.91
N ALA A 377 0.12 15.68 -26.87
CA ALA A 377 0.38 16.14 -25.53
C ALA A 377 1.52 15.35 -24.87
N THR A 378 2.29 16.04 -24.02
CA THR A 378 3.36 15.43 -23.24
C THR A 378 2.88 15.18 -21.81
N PHE A 379 2.95 13.94 -21.35
CA PHE A 379 2.53 13.52 -20.01
C PHE A 379 3.76 13.27 -19.13
N GLY A 380 4.23 14.29 -18.40
CA GLY A 380 5.43 14.16 -17.56
C GLY A 380 6.69 13.79 -18.37
N GLY A 381 6.87 14.41 -19.54
CA GLY A 381 7.96 14.12 -20.49
C GLY A 381 7.69 12.96 -21.45
N LEU A 382 6.60 12.20 -21.28
CA LEU A 382 6.23 11.09 -22.16
C LEU A 382 5.39 11.57 -23.35
N ARG A 383 5.82 11.23 -24.58
CA ARG A 383 5.03 11.38 -25.80
C ARG A 383 4.44 10.03 -26.19
N LEU A 384 3.16 10.01 -26.57
CA LEU A 384 2.46 8.78 -26.93
C LEU A 384 2.69 8.43 -28.42
N ASP A 385 2.74 7.14 -28.73
CA ASP A 385 2.88 6.59 -30.08
C ASP A 385 1.53 5.97 -30.52
N PRO A 386 0.72 6.67 -31.34
CA PRO A 386 -0.59 6.19 -31.78
C PRO A 386 -0.52 4.92 -32.63
N ASP A 387 0.55 4.76 -33.40
CA ASP A 387 0.70 3.61 -34.29
C ASP A 387 0.97 2.33 -33.49
N ARG A 388 1.73 2.42 -32.40
CA ARG A 388 1.88 1.31 -31.44
C ARG A 388 0.57 0.97 -30.77
N ALA A 389 -0.18 1.97 -30.30
CA ALA A 389 -1.50 1.77 -29.71
C ALA A 389 -2.43 1.02 -30.67
N ARG A 390 -2.49 1.49 -31.93
CA ARG A 390 -3.33 0.92 -32.99
C ARG A 390 -2.96 -0.54 -33.27
N ARG A 391 -1.66 -0.86 -33.42
CA ARG A 391 -1.20 -2.24 -33.66
C ARG A 391 -1.53 -3.17 -32.50
N ALA A 392 -1.33 -2.72 -31.26
CA ALA A 392 -1.62 -3.52 -30.08
C ALA A 392 -3.12 -3.86 -30.02
N VAL A 393 -4.00 -2.86 -30.19
CA VAL A 393 -5.46 -3.06 -30.19
C VAL A 393 -5.92 -3.90 -31.39
N GLU A 394 -5.33 -3.70 -32.57
CA GLU A 394 -5.61 -4.49 -33.78
C GLU A 394 -5.33 -5.98 -33.58
N SER A 395 -4.31 -6.34 -32.78
CA SER A 395 -4.02 -7.73 -32.42
C SER A 395 -5.16 -8.40 -31.63
N VAL A 396 -5.83 -7.63 -30.77
CA VAL A 396 -7.01 -8.09 -30.01
C VAL A 396 -8.23 -8.16 -30.92
N GLY A 397 -8.47 -7.12 -31.73
CA GLY A 397 -9.57 -7.08 -32.69
C GLY A 397 -9.54 -8.23 -33.69
N SER A 398 -8.35 -8.54 -34.23
CA SER A 398 -8.14 -9.64 -35.18
C SER A 398 -8.52 -11.01 -34.60
N ARG A 399 -8.29 -11.25 -33.30
CA ARG A 399 -8.68 -12.49 -32.62
C ARG A 399 -10.18 -12.61 -32.38
N LEU A 400 -10.89 -11.49 -32.33
CA LEU A 400 -12.33 -11.42 -32.09
C LEU A 400 -13.14 -11.21 -33.39
N GLY A 401 -12.47 -10.96 -34.53
CA GLY A 401 -13.13 -10.58 -35.78
C GLY A 401 -13.73 -9.17 -35.75
N LEU A 402 -13.14 -8.26 -34.97
CA LEU A 402 -13.61 -6.88 -34.79
C LEU A 402 -12.65 -5.88 -35.43
N ALA A 403 -13.20 -4.76 -35.90
CA ALA A 403 -12.38 -3.62 -36.32
C ALA A 403 -11.66 -2.99 -35.11
N VAL A 404 -10.55 -2.29 -35.37
CA VAL A 404 -9.70 -1.72 -34.31
C VAL A 404 -10.45 -0.78 -33.35
N HIS A 405 -11.40 0.01 -33.87
CA HIS A 405 -12.20 0.95 -33.07
C HIS A 405 -13.25 0.23 -32.23
N GLU A 406 -13.86 -0.84 -32.75
CA GLU A 406 -14.80 -1.68 -32.00
C GLU A 406 -14.08 -2.41 -30.86
N ALA A 407 -12.90 -2.97 -31.14
CA ALA A 407 -12.05 -3.58 -30.13
C ALA A 407 -11.63 -2.58 -29.04
N ALA A 408 -11.20 -1.37 -29.43
CA ALA A 408 -10.86 -0.30 -28.48
C ALA A 408 -12.06 0.07 -27.60
N SER A 409 -13.25 0.25 -28.21
CA SER A 409 -14.47 0.56 -27.47
C SER A 409 -14.82 -0.54 -26.46
N GLY A 410 -14.74 -1.81 -26.88
CA GLY A 410 -15.00 -2.95 -25.99
C GLY A 410 -14.02 -3.03 -24.81
N ILE A 411 -12.74 -2.70 -25.02
CA ILE A 411 -11.74 -2.64 -23.94
C ILE A 411 -12.16 -1.59 -22.89
N VAL A 412 -12.54 -0.39 -23.33
CA VAL A 412 -12.97 0.69 -22.44
C VAL A 412 -14.27 0.34 -21.71
N GLU A 413 -15.25 -0.26 -22.40
CA GLU A 413 -16.52 -0.68 -21.79
C GLU A 413 -16.32 -1.72 -20.68
N ILE A 414 -15.45 -2.71 -20.89
CA ILE A 414 -15.14 -3.71 -19.87
C ILE A 414 -14.44 -3.08 -18.67
N ALA A 415 -13.52 -2.15 -18.89
CA ALA A 415 -12.85 -1.39 -17.83
C ALA A 415 -13.87 -0.55 -17.03
N ASN A 416 -14.75 0.19 -17.72
CA ASN A 416 -15.82 0.97 -17.11
C ASN A 416 -16.81 0.11 -16.32
N ALA A 417 -17.15 -1.08 -16.82
CA ALA A 417 -18.01 -2.01 -16.09
C ALA A 417 -17.35 -2.51 -14.80
N ALA A 418 -16.02 -2.72 -14.80
CA ALA A 418 -15.27 -3.06 -13.59
C ALA A 418 -15.27 -1.91 -12.57
N MET A 419 -14.98 -0.69 -13.03
CA MET A 419 -15.00 0.52 -12.21
C MET A 419 -16.39 0.83 -11.63
N THR A 420 -17.45 0.66 -12.43
CA THR A 420 -18.85 0.81 -11.97
C THR A 420 -19.19 -0.19 -10.86
N ARG A 421 -18.70 -1.43 -10.94
CA ARG A 421 -18.89 -2.42 -9.88
C ARG A 421 -18.20 -2.01 -8.58
N ALA A 422 -17.01 -1.41 -8.64
CA ALA A 422 -16.33 -0.89 -7.46
C ALA A 422 -17.11 0.26 -6.80
N ILE A 423 -17.62 1.20 -7.61
CA ILE A 423 -18.48 2.29 -7.11
C ILE A 423 -19.73 1.73 -6.41
N ARG A 424 -20.40 0.72 -7.01
CA ARG A 424 -21.55 0.06 -6.38
C ARG A 424 -21.19 -0.66 -5.07
N ALA A 425 -19.99 -1.24 -4.98
CA ALA A 425 -19.52 -1.93 -3.79
C ALA A 425 -19.29 -0.99 -2.59
N VAL A 426 -18.84 0.24 -2.83
CA VAL A 426 -18.66 1.24 -1.77
C VAL A 426 -19.91 2.08 -1.49
N SER A 427 -20.93 2.00 -2.34
CA SER A 427 -22.21 2.71 -2.19
C SER A 427 -23.35 1.73 -1.90
N VAL A 428 -24.08 1.28 -2.93
CA VAL A 428 -25.30 0.47 -2.84
C VAL A 428 -25.15 -0.77 -1.96
N HIS A 429 -24.01 -1.46 -2.00
CA HIS A 429 -23.82 -2.69 -1.20
C HIS A 429 -23.66 -2.43 0.30
N ARG A 430 -23.48 -1.16 0.72
CA ARG A 430 -23.33 -0.77 2.12
C ARG A 430 -24.62 -0.21 2.74
N GLY A 431 -25.74 -0.24 2.01
CA GLY A 431 -26.99 0.43 2.39
C GLY A 431 -26.97 1.89 1.99
#